data_AF-A0A523T571-F1
#
_entry.id   AF-A0A523T571-F1
#
_cell.length_a   1.000
_cell.length_b   1.000
_cell.length_c   1.000
_cell.angle_alpha   90.00
_cell.angle_beta   90.00
_cell.angle_gamma   90.00
#
_symmetry.space_group_name_H-M   'P 1'
#
loop_
_entity.id
_entity.type
_entity.pdbx_description
1 polymer ?
#
loop_
_entity_poly.entity_id
_entity_poly.type
_entity_poly.pdbx_seq_one_letter_code
_entity_poly.pdbx_strand_id
1 'polypeptide(L)'
;MGERKGTIITVLISLFLLGSMSGIVFASSGNWVEVTRFTGEGGIITTESFTCDHVEWRIRWEIEPRSKYLESRFFPPFGVYIYPHKEGFLSSAWFESIIWRGTEETNGTLYIHDKNGTFYMEILAQDVNLESYTIIVEQ
;
A
#
# COMPACT_ATOMS: atom_id res chain seq x y z
N MET A 1 -12.08 64.26 30.53
CA MET A 1 -12.15 64.06 29.06
C MET A 1 -10.82 63.43 28.67
N GLY A 2 -10.62 62.12 28.53
CA GLY A 2 -11.47 60.96 28.35
C GLY A 2 -10.62 59.99 27.51
N GLU A 3 -9.83 59.15 28.18
CA GLU A 3 -8.76 58.33 27.60
C GLU A 3 -9.31 57.33 26.55
N ARG A 4 -8.77 57.38 25.33
CA ARG A 4 -8.92 56.33 24.31
C ARG A 4 -7.54 55.87 23.85
N LYS A 5 -6.97 54.88 24.55
CA LYS A 5 -5.71 54.20 24.16
C LYS A 5 -5.84 52.67 24.18
N GLY A 6 -7.05 52.13 24.11
CA GLY A 6 -7.34 50.71 24.35
C GLY A 6 -7.71 49.86 23.14
N THR A 7 -7.50 50.32 21.90
CA THR A 7 -8.01 49.59 20.71
C THR A 7 -6.95 49.25 19.66
N ILE A 8 -5.70 49.71 19.81
CA ILE A 8 -4.63 49.45 18.83
C ILE A 8 -3.86 48.15 19.13
N ILE A 9 -3.89 47.66 20.38
CA ILE A 9 -3.08 46.49 20.78
C ILE A 9 -3.71 45.16 20.32
N THR A 10 -5.03 45.08 20.14
CA THR A 10 -5.70 43.82 19.78
C THR A 10 -5.49 43.42 18.31
N VAL A 11 -5.25 44.38 17.40
CA VAL A 11 -5.08 44.08 15.97
C VAL A 11 -3.71 43.48 15.65
N LEU A 12 -2.69 43.77 16.47
CA LEU A 12 -1.32 43.28 16.25
C LEU A 12 -1.12 41.82 16.69
N ILE A 13 -1.96 41.30 17.59
CA ILE A 13 -1.86 39.90 18.03
C ILE A 13 -2.52 38.94 17.02
N SER A 14 -3.54 39.41 16.29
CA SER A 14 -4.26 38.60 15.29
C SER A 14 -3.45 38.27 14.04
N LEU A 15 -2.41 39.05 13.74
CA LEU A 15 -1.53 38.81 12.58
C LEU A 15 -0.41 37.80 12.85
N PHE A 16 -0.19 37.40 14.11
CA PHE A 16 0.86 36.44 14.47
C PHE A 16 0.41 34.96 14.37
N LEU A 17 -0.88 34.69 14.13
CA LEU A 17 -1.44 33.33 14.12
C LEU A 17 -1.65 32.74 12.70
N LEU A 18 -1.36 33.51 11.64
CA LEU A 18 -1.43 33.01 10.25
C LEU A 18 -0.16 32.27 9.80
N GLY A 19 0.81 32.11 10.70
CA GLY A 19 2.09 31.43 10.44
C GLY A 19 2.08 29.94 10.79
N SER A 20 0.93 29.29 10.91
CA SER A 20 0.88 27.82 10.91
C SER A 20 1.07 27.35 9.47
N MET A 21 2.31 27.46 9.00
CA MET A 21 2.75 26.73 7.82
C MET A 21 2.46 25.27 8.12
N SER A 22 1.44 24.72 7.45
CA SER A 22 1.32 23.30 7.23
C SER A 22 2.60 22.87 6.53
N GLY A 23 3.61 22.50 7.31
CA GLY A 23 4.78 21.82 6.81
C GLY A 23 4.26 20.57 6.14
N ILE A 24 4.21 20.59 4.80
CA ILE A 24 4.11 19.36 4.03
C ILE A 24 5.40 18.63 4.38
N VAL A 25 5.32 17.74 5.36
CA VAL A 25 6.36 16.77 5.62
C VAL A 25 6.34 15.87 4.40
N PHE A 26 7.19 16.18 3.42
CA PHE A 26 7.59 15.17 2.47
C PHE A 26 8.27 14.10 3.32
N ALA A 27 7.56 13.01 3.57
CA ALA A 27 8.18 11.81 4.09
C ALA A 27 9.36 11.52 3.17
N SER A 28 10.58 11.69 3.68
CA SER A 28 11.77 11.10 3.09
C SER A 28 11.40 9.66 2.73
N SER A 29 11.73 9.18 1.52
CA SER A 29 11.52 7.77 1.22
C SER A 29 12.13 6.99 2.37
N GLY A 30 11.29 6.36 3.20
CA GLY A 30 11.76 5.59 4.35
C GLY A 30 12.80 4.60 3.85
N ASN A 31 13.77 4.26 4.70
CA ASN A 31 14.66 3.14 4.40
C ASN A 31 13.83 1.85 4.50
N TRP A 32 13.07 1.56 3.46
CA TRP A 32 12.26 0.36 3.33
C TRP A 32 13.19 -0.86 3.27
N VAL A 33 13.00 -1.81 4.16
CA VAL A 33 13.76 -3.06 4.24
C VAL A 33 12.90 -4.20 3.74
N GLU A 34 13.42 -4.99 2.80
CA GLU A 34 12.76 -6.20 2.30
C GLU A 34 12.54 -7.20 3.44
N VAL A 35 11.27 -7.52 3.69
CA VAL A 35 10.82 -8.54 4.64
C VAL A 35 10.79 -9.91 3.97
N THR A 36 10.19 -9.98 2.78
CA THR A 36 10.10 -11.20 1.99
C THR A 36 9.85 -10.89 0.52
N ARG A 37 10.11 -11.87 -0.33
CA ARG A 37 9.90 -11.81 -1.77
C ARG A 37 9.27 -13.09 -2.27
N PHE A 38 8.24 -12.92 -3.09
CA PHE A 38 7.58 -14.01 -3.80
C PHE A 38 7.74 -13.79 -5.31
N THR A 39 8.26 -14.79 -5.99
CA THR A 39 8.34 -14.83 -7.44
C THR A 39 7.63 -16.06 -7.94
N GLY A 40 6.95 -15.94 -9.07
CA GLY A 40 6.33 -17.09 -9.68
C GLY A 40 6.00 -16.84 -11.13
N GLU A 41 5.69 -17.95 -11.79
CA GLU A 41 4.96 -17.97 -13.04
C GLU A 41 3.47 -18.12 -12.69
N GLY A 42 2.56 -18.05 -13.65
CA GLY A 42 1.12 -18.21 -13.39
C GLY A 42 0.76 -19.33 -12.38
N GLY A 43 -0.36 -19.13 -11.69
CA GLY A 43 -1.01 -20.14 -10.89
C GLY A 43 -1.89 -19.51 -9.81
N ILE A 44 -2.60 -20.35 -9.06
CA ILE A 44 -3.22 -19.94 -7.80
C ILE A 44 -2.38 -20.55 -6.68
N ILE A 45 -1.74 -19.69 -5.87
CA ILE A 45 -0.92 -20.14 -4.75
C ILE A 45 -1.29 -19.41 -3.46
N THR A 46 -1.06 -20.10 -2.33
CA THR A 46 -1.02 -19.50 -1.00
C THR A 46 0.43 -19.41 -0.58
N THR A 47 0.90 -18.24 -0.18
CA THR A 47 2.29 -18.05 0.24
C THR A 47 2.55 -18.66 1.62
N GLU A 48 3.83 -18.86 1.93
CA GLU A 48 4.24 -18.95 3.33
C GLU A 48 3.87 -17.65 4.08
N SER A 49 3.78 -17.74 5.40
CA SER A 49 3.49 -16.58 6.23
C SER A 49 4.75 -15.71 6.42
N PHE A 50 4.55 -14.41 6.54
CA PHE A 50 5.60 -13.42 6.80
C PHE A 50 5.15 -12.45 7.89
N THR A 51 6.12 -11.84 8.60
CA THR A 51 5.84 -10.95 9.73
C THR A 51 6.33 -9.55 9.43
N CYS A 52 5.44 -8.57 9.55
CA CYS A 52 5.79 -7.15 9.57
C CYS A 52 5.66 -6.64 11.00
N ASP A 53 6.78 -6.21 11.58
CA ASP A 53 6.87 -5.72 12.96
C ASP A 53 6.52 -4.22 13.06
N HIS A 54 6.58 -3.51 11.94
CA HIS A 54 6.18 -2.12 11.82
C HIS A 54 4.72 -1.99 11.39
N VAL A 55 4.05 -0.94 11.87
CA VAL A 55 2.67 -0.61 11.50
C VAL A 55 2.56 0.01 10.10
N GLU A 56 3.68 0.52 9.60
CA GLU A 56 3.86 1.05 8.25
C GLU A 56 4.67 0.04 7.46
N TRP A 57 4.10 -0.48 6.38
CA TRP A 57 4.77 -1.38 5.46
C TRP A 57 4.13 -1.26 4.07
N ARG A 58 4.74 -1.86 3.06
CA ARG A 58 4.22 -1.82 1.70
C ARG A 58 4.48 -3.11 0.94
N ILE A 59 3.69 -3.32 -0.09
CA ILE A 59 3.85 -4.38 -1.05
C ILE A 59 4.15 -3.73 -2.39
N ARG A 60 5.37 -3.89 -2.87
CA ARG A 60 5.71 -3.62 -4.26
C ARG A 60 5.40 -4.86 -5.09
N TRP A 61 4.87 -4.65 -6.28
CA TRP A 61 4.61 -5.74 -7.20
C TRP A 61 5.00 -5.33 -8.62
N GLU A 62 5.41 -6.31 -9.40
CA GLU A 62 5.72 -6.20 -10.81
C GLU A 62 5.30 -7.50 -11.49
N ILE A 63 4.80 -7.39 -12.71
CA ILE A 63 4.37 -8.53 -13.52
C ILE A 63 4.91 -8.40 -14.93
N GLU A 64 5.04 -9.55 -15.59
CA GLU A 64 5.33 -9.65 -17.01
C GLU A 64 4.13 -10.34 -17.69
N PRO A 65 3.31 -9.62 -18.46
CA PRO A 65 2.21 -10.23 -19.20
C PRO A 65 2.70 -11.06 -20.39
N ARG A 66 2.19 -12.30 -20.56
CA ARG A 66 2.62 -13.23 -21.64
C ARG A 66 2.15 -12.80 -23.04
N SER A 67 1.22 -11.85 -23.15
CA SER A 67 0.62 -11.47 -24.43
C SER A 67 0.02 -10.07 -24.43
N LYS A 68 -0.04 -9.49 -25.65
CA LYS A 68 -0.72 -8.23 -26.00
C LYS A 68 -2.25 -8.32 -25.89
N TYR A 69 -2.81 -9.51 -25.68
CA TYR A 69 -4.24 -9.75 -25.49
C TYR A 69 -4.68 -9.40 -24.06
N LEU A 70 -4.47 -8.14 -23.67
CA LEU A 70 -4.99 -7.53 -22.45
C LEU A 70 -6.53 -7.38 -22.47
N GLU A 71 -7.19 -7.80 -23.56
CA GLU A 71 -8.62 -7.54 -23.80
C GLU A 71 -9.58 -8.44 -23.00
N SER A 72 -9.07 -9.43 -22.26
CA SER A 72 -9.91 -10.26 -21.39
C SER A 72 -10.34 -9.49 -20.13
N ARG A 73 -11.41 -8.69 -20.26
CA ARG A 73 -12.01 -7.90 -19.16
C ARG A 73 -12.74 -8.73 -18.10
N PHE A 74 -12.91 -10.03 -18.32
CA PHE A 74 -13.85 -10.85 -17.55
C PHE A 74 -13.26 -11.43 -16.26
N PHE A 75 -11.93 -11.53 -16.12
CA PHE A 75 -11.26 -11.92 -14.88
C PHE A 75 -9.95 -11.16 -14.72
N PRO A 76 -9.53 -10.78 -13.48
CA PRO A 76 -8.23 -10.18 -13.29
C PRO A 76 -7.15 -11.21 -13.66
N PRO A 77 -6.31 -10.93 -14.66
CA PRO A 77 -5.13 -11.75 -14.94
C PRO A 77 -4.15 -11.86 -13.76
N PHE A 78 -4.17 -10.91 -12.81
CA PHE A 78 -3.37 -10.99 -11.59
C PHE A 78 -4.12 -10.37 -10.40
N GLY A 79 -4.18 -11.10 -9.28
CA GLY A 79 -4.76 -10.66 -8.03
C GLY A 79 -3.95 -11.15 -6.83
N VAL A 80 -3.83 -10.31 -5.81
CA VAL A 80 -3.18 -10.66 -4.53
C VAL A 80 -4.11 -10.26 -3.41
N TYR A 81 -4.47 -11.20 -2.55
CA TYR A 81 -5.32 -10.95 -1.38
C TYR A 81 -4.51 -11.15 -0.11
N ILE A 82 -4.55 -10.17 0.80
CA ILE A 82 -3.72 -10.18 2.01
C ILE A 82 -4.58 -10.56 3.22
N TYR A 83 -4.16 -11.63 3.90
CA TYR A 83 -4.87 -12.19 5.04
C TYR A 83 -4.02 -12.08 6.31
N PRO A 84 -4.63 -11.79 7.47
CA PRO A 84 -3.95 -11.96 8.75
C PRO A 84 -3.79 -13.44 9.07
N HIS A 85 -2.60 -13.85 9.47
CA HIS A 85 -2.37 -15.17 10.03
C HIS A 85 -2.90 -15.21 11.46
N LYS A 86 -3.81 -16.15 11.77
CA LYS A 86 -4.29 -16.41 13.12
C LYS A 86 -4.16 -17.90 13.41
N GLU A 87 -3.43 -18.26 14.45
CA GLU A 87 -3.37 -19.63 14.92
C GLU A 87 -4.78 -20.12 15.29
N GLY A 88 -5.18 -21.29 14.76
CA GLY A 88 -6.39 -21.99 15.18
C GLY A 88 -7.71 -21.55 14.54
N PHE A 89 -7.73 -20.60 13.60
CA PHE A 89 -8.93 -20.27 12.81
C PHE A 89 -8.61 -20.21 11.32
N LEU A 90 -9.36 -20.96 10.51
CA LEU A 90 -9.36 -20.76 9.06
C LEU A 90 -9.94 -19.38 8.75
N SER A 91 -9.03 -18.47 8.38
CA SER A 91 -9.23 -17.23 7.62
C SER A 91 -10.23 -16.22 8.21
N SER A 92 -9.68 -15.13 8.76
CA SER A 92 -10.40 -13.84 8.73
C SER A 92 -10.53 -13.38 7.27
N ALA A 93 -11.53 -12.56 6.94
CA ALA A 93 -11.59 -11.92 5.63
C ALA A 93 -10.24 -11.25 5.30
N TRP A 94 -9.85 -11.28 4.02
CA TRP A 94 -8.74 -10.45 3.54
C TRP A 94 -9.06 -8.99 3.87
N PHE A 95 -8.02 -8.22 4.18
CA PHE A 95 -8.20 -6.81 4.55
C PHE A 95 -7.74 -5.84 3.46
N GLU A 96 -6.90 -6.30 2.54
CA GLU A 96 -6.44 -5.52 1.39
C GLU A 96 -6.23 -6.42 0.17
N SER A 97 -6.16 -5.80 -1.02
CA SER A 97 -5.91 -6.52 -2.27
C SER A 97 -5.20 -5.69 -3.33
N ILE A 98 -4.40 -6.37 -4.16
CA ILE A 98 -3.87 -5.86 -5.43
C ILE A 98 -4.66 -6.53 -6.54
N ILE A 99 -5.25 -5.77 -7.46
CA ILE A 99 -6.04 -6.32 -8.57
C ILE A 99 -5.58 -5.65 -9.87
N TRP A 100 -4.99 -6.44 -10.76
CA TRP A 100 -4.61 -6.00 -12.10
C TRP A 100 -5.52 -6.63 -13.15
N ARG A 101 -6.12 -5.78 -14.00
CA ARG A 101 -7.15 -6.15 -14.99
C ARG A 101 -6.72 -5.98 -16.45
N GLY A 102 -5.41 -6.06 -16.71
CA GLY A 102 -4.90 -5.85 -18.07
C GLY A 102 -4.71 -4.37 -18.42
N THR A 103 -4.36 -3.52 -17.46
CA THR A 103 -3.99 -2.11 -17.72
C THR A 103 -2.54 -2.02 -18.22
N GLU A 104 -2.11 -0.84 -18.69
CA GLU A 104 -0.70 -0.60 -19.09
C GLU A 104 0.28 -0.70 -17.93
N GLU A 105 -0.17 -0.46 -16.69
CA GLU A 105 0.67 -0.53 -15.50
C GLU A 105 0.95 -1.99 -15.14
N THR A 106 2.19 -2.42 -15.32
CA THR A 106 2.66 -3.77 -14.97
C THR A 106 3.40 -3.81 -13.63
N ASN A 107 3.35 -2.72 -12.87
CA ASN A 107 3.94 -2.65 -11.54
C ASN A 107 3.14 -1.66 -10.68
N GLY A 108 3.36 -1.74 -9.37
CA GLY A 108 2.76 -0.81 -8.45
C GLY A 108 3.25 -0.98 -7.02
N THR A 109 2.68 -0.19 -6.13
CA THR A 109 2.96 -0.25 -4.69
C THR A 109 1.66 -0.06 -3.94
N LEU A 110 1.35 -1.02 -3.07
CA LEU A 110 0.27 -0.93 -2.10
C LEU A 110 0.88 -0.58 -0.74
N TYR A 111 0.50 0.56 -0.18
CA TYR A 111 0.89 0.96 1.17
C TYR A 111 -0.11 0.43 2.19
N ILE A 112 0.40 -0.09 3.30
CA ILE A 112 -0.38 -0.59 4.43
C ILE A 112 -0.02 0.24 5.65
N HIS A 113 -1.04 0.81 6.27
CA HIS A 113 -0.92 1.70 7.41
C HIS A 113 -1.59 1.09 8.65
N ASP A 114 -1.12 1.49 9.83
CA ASP A 114 -1.70 1.13 11.13
C ASP A 114 -1.89 -0.38 11.36
N LYS A 115 -1.02 -1.22 10.77
CA LYS A 115 -1.20 -2.67 10.80
C LYS A 115 0.12 -3.43 10.85
N ASN A 116 0.36 -4.14 11.94
CA ASN A 116 1.48 -5.06 12.09
C ASN A 116 0.99 -6.50 12.37
N GLY A 117 1.90 -7.46 12.32
CA GLY A 117 1.62 -8.85 12.65
C GLY A 117 2.13 -9.83 11.60
N THR A 118 1.60 -11.05 11.66
CA THR A 118 1.92 -12.12 10.71
C THR A 118 0.80 -12.24 9.69
N PHE A 119 1.16 -12.38 8.43
CA PHE A 119 0.27 -12.36 7.28
C PHE A 119 0.62 -13.48 6.31
N TYR A 120 -0.30 -13.78 5.42
CA TYR A 120 -0.04 -14.57 4.22
C TYR A 120 -0.84 -13.99 3.06
N MET A 121 -0.47 -14.34 1.83
CA MET A 121 -1.17 -13.92 0.63
C MET A 121 -1.76 -15.11 -0.12
N GLU A 122 -2.91 -14.89 -0.74
CA GLU A 122 -3.36 -15.70 -1.87
C GLU A 122 -3.07 -14.94 -3.15
N ILE A 123 -2.29 -15.54 -4.04
CA ILE A 123 -1.90 -14.97 -5.33
C ILE A 123 -2.67 -15.74 -6.41
N LEU A 124 -3.46 -15.01 -7.19
CA LEU A 124 -4.20 -15.50 -8.33
C LEU A 124 -3.56 -14.90 -9.59
N ALA A 125 -2.61 -15.63 -10.16
CA ALA A 125 -1.97 -15.30 -11.42
C ALA A 125 -2.53 -16.22 -12.51
N GLN A 126 -3.25 -15.71 -13.50
CA GLN A 126 -3.77 -16.59 -14.55
C GLN A 126 -2.67 -16.95 -15.56
N ASP A 127 -2.27 -18.22 -15.60
CA ASP A 127 -1.21 -18.80 -16.45
C ASP A 127 -1.31 -18.42 -17.93
N VAL A 128 -2.53 -18.21 -18.41
CA VAL A 128 -2.79 -17.86 -19.81
C VAL A 128 -2.39 -16.43 -20.15
N ASN A 129 -2.30 -15.53 -19.17
CA ASN A 129 -2.10 -14.10 -19.36
C ASN A 129 -0.83 -13.57 -18.70
N LEU A 130 -0.23 -14.31 -17.77
CA LEU A 130 0.93 -13.90 -16.99
C LEU A 130 2.13 -14.81 -17.28
N GLU A 131 3.25 -14.20 -17.66
CA GLU A 131 4.52 -14.89 -17.82
C GLU A 131 5.22 -15.02 -16.47
N SER A 132 5.35 -13.90 -15.74
CA SER A 132 5.97 -13.89 -14.42
C SER A 132 5.37 -12.81 -13.51
N TYR A 133 5.59 -12.97 -12.20
CA TYR A 133 5.38 -11.91 -11.22
C TYR A 133 6.50 -11.89 -10.19
N THR A 134 6.69 -10.71 -9.61
CA THR A 134 7.49 -10.46 -8.42
C THR A 134 6.68 -9.63 -7.44
N ILE A 135 6.60 -10.08 -6.19
CA ILE A 135 5.98 -9.36 -5.07
C ILE A 135 7.05 -9.21 -3.99
N ILE A 136 7.26 -7.99 -3.52
CA ILE A 136 8.23 -7.65 -2.47
C ILE A 136 7.48 -6.97 -1.34
N VAL A 137 7.57 -7.53 -0.14
CA VAL A 137 7.07 -6.91 1.09
C VAL A 137 8.21 -6.14 1.74
N GLU A 138 7.98 -4.89 2.09
CA GLU A 138 8.98 -4.03 2.73
C GLU A 138 8.38 -3.26 3.90
N GLN A 139 9.19 -2.94 4.91
CA GLN A 139 8.81 -2.11 6.07
C GLN A 139 9.89 -1.10 6.44
#